data_AF-X0GXG6-F1
#
_entry.id   AF-X0GXG6-F1
#
_cell.length_a   1.000
_cell.length_b   1.000
_cell.length_c   1.000
_cell.angle_alpha   90.00
_cell.angle_beta   90.00
_cell.angle_gamma   90.00
#
_symmetry.space_group_name_H-M   'P 1'
#
loop_
_entity.id
_entity.type
_entity.pdbx_description
1 polymer ?
#
loop_
_entity_poly.entity_id
_entity_poly.type
_entity_poly.pdbx_seq_one_letter_code
_entity_poly.pdbx_strand_id
1 'polypeptide(L)'
;MESFESRLRSRIMCTVSGTQANSRTGITSPIYLQGEMAFESVQLIPTWKAASEFLSQTEESFAARDVAGYGFSSNHLKRLLQIAILQYSQSSGQQIDFVQAVRFRNPPPTQLTEKLIHFLSITKDAEIDHVAVIASALDLDAHPPGMHFFAPQTTFGKTYRAAVSQAESLLNEDGLSDQVCQKFTQFSLERQGASSAHAHLRLLSKYQATWRDYAEGNLCFVCLVRPPSTTLDCHHRLCDACVMICGSRESPDSPSIQVLSCPLCGKHHRRQILLQPPTSGNRVLELGGASKYKWEMLKFLKEVQSAIGLPVPLQEHFDLVIGSGIGMSPTLSNRALTYPGLFFVQTVFLEGWNLSDCQYHLKNVGDPEVDRKQSLVSFGKNLTWKMGRTANCKGTHLVFIFEGHHSVERRSE
;
A
#
# COMPACT_ATOMS: atom_id res chain seq x y z
N MET A 1 21.04 -25.27 -30.61
CA MET A 1 21.38 -25.48 -29.18
C MET A 1 21.89 -24.17 -28.63
N GLU A 2 21.31 -23.66 -27.54
CA GLU A 2 21.89 -22.52 -26.82
C GLU A 2 23.22 -22.93 -26.18
N SER A 3 24.22 -22.03 -26.21
CA SER A 3 25.50 -22.27 -25.54
C SER A 3 25.36 -22.20 -24.02
N PHE A 4 26.25 -22.86 -23.29
CA PHE A 4 26.31 -22.75 -21.81
C PHE A 4 26.39 -21.30 -21.35
N GLU A 5 27.22 -20.48 -22.01
CA GLU A 5 27.36 -19.06 -21.71
C GLU A 5 26.05 -18.30 -21.90
N SER A 6 25.25 -18.64 -22.92
CA SER A 6 23.92 -18.07 -23.15
C SER A 6 22.93 -18.46 -22.05
N ARG A 7 22.90 -19.73 -21.63
CA ARG A 7 22.05 -20.23 -20.54
C ARG A 7 22.45 -19.63 -19.17
N LEU A 8 23.75 -19.54 -18.90
CA LEU A 8 24.30 -18.92 -17.70
C LEU A 8 23.98 -17.43 -17.65
N ARG A 9 24.16 -16.70 -18.76
CA ARG A 9 23.78 -15.28 -18.88
C ARG A 9 22.28 -15.08 -18.68
N SER A 10 21.44 -15.92 -19.27
CA SER A 10 19.97 -15.86 -19.10
C SER A 10 19.56 -16.02 -17.63
N ARG A 11 20.23 -16.91 -16.88
CA ARG A 11 19.97 -17.11 -15.44
C ARG A 11 20.52 -15.99 -14.55
N ILE A 12 21.65 -15.39 -14.91
CA ILE A 12 22.28 -14.29 -14.15
C ILE A 12 21.59 -12.96 -14.44
N MET A 13 21.18 -12.73 -15.69
CA MET A 13 20.59 -11.49 -16.17
C MET A 13 19.10 -11.71 -16.37
N CYS A 14 18.28 -11.44 -15.35
CA CYS A 14 16.86 -11.20 -15.59
C CYS A 14 16.75 -10.00 -16.53
N THR A 15 16.42 -10.25 -17.81
CA THR A 15 16.00 -9.29 -18.85
C THR A 15 16.18 -7.81 -18.50
N VAL A 16 17.42 -7.33 -18.54
CA VAL A 16 17.68 -5.91 -18.78
C VAL A 16 17.71 -5.73 -20.28
N SER A 17 16.55 -5.47 -20.87
CA SER A 17 16.50 -4.91 -22.21
C SER A 17 17.19 -3.54 -22.17
N GLY A 18 18.40 -3.43 -22.76
CA GLY A 18 18.95 -2.14 -23.12
C GLY A 18 20.34 -1.74 -22.61
N THR A 19 21.14 -2.63 -22.03
CA THR A 19 22.55 -2.29 -21.76
C THR A 19 23.50 -3.26 -22.43
N GLN A 20 24.15 -2.79 -23.51
CA GLN A 20 25.39 -3.37 -24.01
C GLN A 20 26.36 -3.49 -22.84
N ALA A 21 26.73 -4.72 -22.49
CA ALA A 21 27.78 -4.97 -21.52
C ALA A 21 29.10 -4.49 -22.12
N ASN A 22 29.59 -3.33 -21.69
CA ASN A 22 30.99 -3.00 -21.85
C ASN A 22 31.80 -4.02 -21.06
N SER A 23 32.49 -4.91 -21.77
CA SER A 23 33.48 -5.81 -21.19
C SER A 23 34.65 -4.97 -20.66
N ARG A 24 34.61 -4.60 -19.38
CA ARG A 24 35.80 -4.21 -18.64
C ARG A 24 35.99 -5.19 -17.50
N THR A 25 36.83 -6.18 -17.76
CA THR A 25 37.40 -7.08 -16.76
C THR A 25 38.35 -6.28 -15.86
N GLY A 26 38.03 -6.17 -14.57
CA GLY A 26 38.98 -5.78 -13.52
C GLY A 26 38.71 -4.44 -12.84
N ILE A 27 38.97 -4.40 -11.53
CA ILE A 27 39.18 -3.17 -10.76
C ILE A 27 40.61 -2.73 -11.09
N THR A 28 40.76 -1.71 -11.93
CA THR A 28 42.08 -1.20 -12.39
C THR A 28 42.67 -0.13 -11.47
N SER A 29 42.06 0.12 -10.31
CA SER A 29 42.53 1.16 -9.38
C SER A 29 43.29 0.52 -8.23
N PRO A 30 44.55 0.92 -7.96
CA PRO A 30 45.31 0.41 -6.83
C PRO A 30 44.65 0.78 -5.50
N ILE A 31 44.61 -0.17 -4.57
CA ILE A 31 44.07 0.03 -3.22
C ILE A 31 45.26 0.25 -2.27
N TYR A 32 45.26 1.39 -1.59
CA TYR A 32 46.28 1.75 -0.61
C TYR A 32 45.77 1.48 0.80
N LEU A 33 46.60 0.84 1.62
CA LEU A 33 46.36 0.68 3.05
C LEU A 33 47.50 1.39 3.79
N GLN A 34 47.16 2.31 4.69
CA GLN A 34 48.12 3.05 5.53
C GLN A 34 49.25 3.77 4.75
N GLY A 35 48.95 4.23 3.53
CA GLY A 35 49.90 4.99 2.71
C GLY A 35 50.88 4.14 1.91
N GLU A 36 50.84 2.81 2.04
CA GLU A 36 51.63 1.89 1.22
C GLU A 36 50.74 1.21 0.16
N MET A 37 51.30 0.95 -1.03
CA MET A 37 50.64 0.14 -2.07
C MET A 37 50.53 -1.30 -1.56
N ALA A 38 49.32 -1.72 -1.16
CA ALA A 38 49.12 -3.07 -0.66
C ALA A 38 49.09 -4.10 -1.81
N PHE A 39 48.47 -3.77 -2.95
CA PHE A 39 48.42 -4.62 -4.16
C PHE A 39 48.25 -3.77 -5.44
N GLU A 40 48.97 -4.13 -6.51
CA GLU A 40 49.03 -3.39 -7.79
C GLU A 40 47.85 -3.73 -8.73
N SER A 41 47.35 -4.98 -8.71
CA SER A 41 46.10 -5.38 -9.35
C SER A 41 45.56 -6.69 -8.76
N VAL A 42 44.25 -6.87 -8.76
CA VAL A 42 43.61 -8.17 -8.47
C VAL A 42 43.14 -8.75 -9.81
N GLN A 43 43.91 -9.71 -10.34
CA GLN A 43 43.44 -10.57 -11.41
C GLN A 43 42.81 -11.82 -10.81
N LEU A 44 41.51 -12.00 -11.06
CA LEU A 44 40.87 -13.29 -10.88
C LEU A 44 41.39 -14.21 -12.00
N ILE A 45 42.44 -14.98 -11.71
CA ILE A 45 42.93 -16.04 -12.58
C ILE A 45 42.13 -17.29 -12.21
N PRO A 46 41.12 -17.72 -12.99
CA PRO A 46 40.47 -18.99 -12.74
C PRO A 46 41.54 -20.08 -12.91
N THR A 47 41.91 -20.77 -11.84
CA THR A 47 42.79 -21.94 -11.91
C THR A 47 41.94 -23.17 -12.22
N TRP A 48 41.56 -23.33 -13.48
CA TRP A 48 40.64 -24.36 -13.96
C TRP A 48 41.31 -25.74 -14.15
N LYS A 49 41.94 -26.29 -13.10
CA LYS A 49 42.41 -27.70 -13.12
C LYS A 49 41.28 -28.75 -13.24
N ALA A 50 40.01 -28.31 -13.37
CA ALA A 50 38.82 -29.16 -13.54
C ALA A 50 37.81 -28.61 -14.58
N ALA A 51 38.24 -27.89 -15.62
CA ALA A 51 37.30 -27.25 -16.58
C ALA A 51 36.32 -28.23 -17.27
N SER A 52 36.73 -29.48 -17.52
CA SER A 52 35.85 -30.47 -18.16
C SER A 52 34.70 -30.88 -17.25
N GLU A 53 34.93 -30.99 -15.94
CA GLU A 53 33.92 -31.44 -14.97
C GLU A 53 33.12 -30.27 -14.39
N PHE A 54 33.70 -29.07 -14.30
CA PHE A 54 33.03 -27.89 -13.74
C PHE A 54 31.72 -27.58 -14.46
N LEU A 55 31.70 -27.71 -15.79
CA LEU A 55 30.49 -27.51 -16.60
C LEU A 55 29.40 -28.51 -16.19
N SER A 56 29.72 -29.80 -16.19
CA SER A 56 28.78 -30.88 -15.82
C SER A 56 28.27 -30.69 -14.39
N GLN A 57 29.17 -30.46 -13.44
CA GLN A 57 28.83 -30.27 -12.02
C GLN A 57 27.98 -29.02 -11.79
N THR A 58 28.25 -27.93 -12.52
CA THR A 58 27.45 -26.71 -12.45
C THR A 58 26.05 -26.94 -13.00
N GLU A 59 25.93 -27.63 -14.14
CA GLU A 59 24.64 -27.99 -14.73
C GLU A 59 23.85 -28.97 -13.86
N GLU A 60 24.49 -29.98 -13.30
CA GLU A 60 23.92 -30.91 -12.33
C GLU A 60 23.44 -30.18 -11.07
N SER A 61 24.23 -29.25 -10.54
CA SER A 61 23.84 -28.41 -9.40
C SER A 61 22.63 -27.52 -9.72
N PHE A 62 22.56 -26.95 -10.93
CA PHE A 62 21.40 -26.18 -11.37
C PHE A 62 20.17 -27.08 -11.50
N ALA A 63 20.30 -28.23 -12.16
CA ALA A 63 19.21 -29.19 -12.33
C ALA A 63 18.69 -29.68 -10.98
N ALA A 64 19.57 -30.04 -10.04
CA ALA A 64 19.19 -30.48 -8.70
C ALA A 64 18.43 -29.38 -7.93
N ARG A 65 18.86 -28.12 -8.05
CA ARG A 65 18.14 -26.98 -7.46
C ARG A 65 16.79 -26.73 -8.12
N ASP A 66 16.70 -26.82 -9.44
CA ASP A 66 15.46 -26.63 -10.18
C ASP A 66 14.44 -27.73 -9.80
N VAL A 67 14.88 -28.98 -9.73
CA VAL A 67 14.07 -30.13 -9.24
C VAL A 67 13.62 -29.91 -7.80
N ALA A 68 14.47 -29.35 -6.94
CA ALA A 68 14.12 -29.00 -5.57
C ALA A 68 13.26 -27.73 -5.44
N GLY A 69 12.98 -27.02 -6.54
CA GLY A 69 12.22 -25.76 -6.53
C GLY A 69 13.00 -24.54 -6.04
N TYR A 70 14.33 -24.59 -6.04
CA TYR A 70 15.24 -23.54 -5.56
C TYR A 70 16.13 -22.95 -6.68
N GLY A 71 15.64 -22.96 -7.92
CA GLY A 71 16.23 -22.30 -9.09
C GLY A 71 16.20 -20.77 -9.01
N PHE A 72 16.84 -20.20 -7.99
CA PHE A 72 16.80 -18.77 -7.71
C PHE A 72 17.53 -17.93 -8.79
N SER A 73 16.95 -16.78 -9.15
CA SER A 73 17.63 -15.76 -9.95
C SER A 73 18.76 -15.10 -9.16
N SER A 74 19.65 -14.37 -9.83
CA SER A 74 20.68 -13.55 -9.19
C SER A 74 20.08 -12.53 -8.20
N ASN A 75 18.92 -11.95 -8.54
CA ASN A 75 18.18 -11.04 -7.67
C ASN A 75 17.64 -11.76 -6.43
N HIS A 76 17.06 -12.96 -6.59
CA HIS A 76 16.60 -13.77 -5.47
C HIS A 76 17.77 -14.09 -4.54
N LEU A 77 18.90 -14.56 -5.08
CA LEU A 77 20.08 -14.93 -4.29
C LEU A 77 20.62 -13.74 -3.49
N LYS A 78 20.78 -12.57 -4.12
CA LYS A 78 21.24 -11.34 -3.46
C LYS A 78 20.35 -10.98 -2.28
N ARG A 79 19.02 -11.03 -2.47
CA ARG A 79 18.05 -10.68 -1.41
C ARG A 79 18.00 -11.72 -0.31
N LEU A 80 17.96 -13.00 -0.65
CA LEU A 80 17.97 -14.10 0.32
C LEU A 80 19.24 -14.10 1.16
N LEU A 81 20.41 -13.80 0.57
CA LEU A 81 21.65 -13.66 1.33
C LEU A 81 21.60 -12.49 2.32
N GLN A 82 21.08 -11.33 1.92
CA GLN A 82 20.88 -10.19 2.82
C GLN A 82 19.98 -10.56 4.00
N ILE A 83 18.88 -11.30 3.73
CA ILE A 83 17.96 -11.76 4.77
C ILE A 83 18.63 -12.80 5.68
N ALA A 84 19.39 -13.73 5.12
CA ALA A 84 20.12 -14.74 5.89
C ALA A 84 21.13 -14.11 6.85
N ILE A 85 21.86 -13.07 6.42
CA ILE A 85 22.79 -12.32 7.28
C ILE A 85 22.04 -11.63 8.42
N LEU A 86 20.89 -11.00 8.13
CA LEU A 86 20.05 -10.36 9.15
C LEU A 86 19.52 -11.40 10.16
N GLN A 87 19.02 -12.53 9.69
CA GLN A 87 18.54 -13.61 10.56
C GLN A 87 19.65 -14.20 11.42
N TYR A 88 20.83 -14.44 10.83
CA TYR A 88 21.99 -14.95 11.55
C TYR A 88 22.43 -13.99 12.68
N SER A 89 22.34 -12.67 12.46
CA SER A 89 22.63 -11.67 13.49
C SER A 89 21.66 -11.70 14.68
N GLN A 90 20.44 -12.22 14.48
CA GLN A 90 19.40 -12.31 15.51
C GLN A 90 19.37 -13.69 16.18
N SER A 91 19.74 -14.75 15.46
CA SER A 91 19.73 -16.13 15.97
C SER A 91 20.74 -16.98 15.21
N SER A 92 21.86 -17.32 15.86
CA SER A 92 22.86 -18.24 15.29
C SER A 92 22.35 -19.68 15.40
N GLY A 93 21.89 -20.26 14.30
CA GLY A 93 21.53 -21.69 14.21
C GLY A 93 20.18 -22.00 13.56
N GLN A 94 19.34 -20.99 13.32
CA GLN A 94 18.08 -21.20 12.61
C GLN A 94 18.32 -21.35 11.10
N GLN A 95 17.78 -22.41 10.49
CA GLN A 95 17.80 -22.56 9.04
C GLN A 95 16.88 -21.52 8.39
N ILE A 96 17.31 -20.96 7.26
CA ILE A 96 16.51 -20.00 6.50
C ILE A 96 15.31 -20.71 5.85
N ASP A 97 14.11 -20.24 6.15
CA ASP A 97 12.91 -20.62 5.41
C ASP A 97 12.77 -19.72 4.18
N PHE A 98 13.14 -20.23 3.00
CA PHE A 98 13.12 -19.44 1.77
C PHE A 98 11.73 -18.87 1.43
N VAL A 99 10.65 -19.61 1.73
CA VAL A 99 9.28 -19.18 1.43
C VAL A 99 8.90 -17.95 2.26
N GLN A 100 9.32 -17.93 3.52
CA GLN A 100 9.12 -16.77 4.41
C GLN A 100 10.10 -15.64 4.09
N ALA A 101 11.35 -15.98 3.79
CA ALA A 101 12.40 -15.01 3.52
C ALA A 101 12.07 -14.12 2.31
N VAL A 102 11.60 -14.69 1.20
CA VAL A 102 11.22 -13.88 0.03
C VAL A 102 10.08 -12.89 0.31
N ARG A 103 9.28 -13.14 1.35
CA ARG A 103 8.19 -12.26 1.81
C ARG A 103 8.64 -11.21 2.82
N PHE A 104 9.91 -11.15 3.21
CA PHE A 104 10.38 -10.20 4.25
C PHE A 104 10.01 -8.74 3.97
N ARG A 105 10.10 -8.28 2.71
CA ARG A 105 9.75 -6.90 2.31
C ARG A 105 8.29 -6.73 1.87
N ASN A 106 7.55 -7.82 1.72
CA ASN A 106 6.13 -7.83 1.39
C ASN A 106 5.46 -8.93 2.24
N PRO A 107 5.36 -8.73 3.56
CA PRO A 107 4.91 -9.77 4.46
C PRO A 107 3.47 -10.18 4.12
N PRO A 108 3.08 -11.42 4.47
CA PRO A 108 1.69 -11.84 4.35
C PRO A 108 0.77 -10.92 5.18
N PRO A 109 -0.51 -10.77 4.80
CA PRO A 109 -1.48 -10.00 5.58
C PRO A 109 -1.59 -10.49 7.03
N THR A 110 -1.42 -9.57 7.98
CA THR A 110 -1.49 -9.85 9.43
C THR A 110 -2.90 -10.13 9.96
N GLN A 111 -3.92 -9.66 9.25
CA GLN A 111 -5.35 -9.78 9.63
C GLN A 111 -6.14 -10.52 8.55
N LEU A 112 -5.56 -11.58 7.99
CA LEU A 112 -6.20 -12.32 6.91
C LEU A 112 -7.45 -13.04 7.40
N THR A 113 -7.41 -13.64 8.59
CA THR A 113 -8.54 -14.35 9.19
C THR A 113 -9.77 -13.46 9.27
N GLU A 114 -9.65 -12.27 9.86
CA GLU A 114 -10.76 -11.34 10.05
C GLU A 114 -11.32 -10.84 8.71
N LYS A 115 -10.43 -10.63 7.72
CA LYS A 115 -10.82 -10.20 6.37
C LYS A 115 -11.59 -11.29 5.62
N LEU A 116 -11.16 -12.55 5.74
CA LEU A 116 -11.88 -13.69 5.15
C LEU A 116 -13.25 -13.87 5.79
N ILE A 117 -13.33 -13.81 7.12
CA ILE A 117 -14.61 -13.85 7.86
C ILE A 117 -15.53 -12.73 7.40
N HIS A 118 -15.02 -11.49 7.34
CA HIS A 118 -15.80 -10.34 6.89
C HIS A 118 -16.30 -10.50 5.44
N PHE A 119 -15.43 -10.96 4.53
CA PHE A 119 -15.80 -11.23 3.14
C PHE A 119 -16.91 -12.29 3.05
N LEU A 120 -16.71 -13.47 3.66
CA LEU A 120 -17.67 -14.56 3.65
C LEU A 120 -19.00 -14.16 4.30
N SER A 121 -18.96 -13.41 5.40
CA SER A 121 -20.17 -12.97 6.10
C SER A 121 -21.00 -11.98 5.27
N ILE A 122 -20.35 -11.02 4.61
CA ILE A 122 -21.04 -10.01 3.80
C ILE A 122 -21.58 -10.63 2.51
N THR A 123 -20.85 -11.56 1.92
CA THR A 123 -21.20 -12.17 0.63
C THR A 123 -21.86 -13.54 0.77
N LYS A 124 -22.39 -13.89 1.94
CA LYS A 124 -22.97 -15.22 2.19
C LYS A 124 -24.11 -15.59 1.22
N ASP A 125 -24.91 -14.59 0.84
CA ASP A 125 -26.07 -14.76 -0.06
C ASP A 125 -25.69 -14.46 -1.53
N ALA A 126 -24.41 -14.18 -1.80
CA ALA A 126 -23.92 -13.87 -3.13
C ALA A 126 -23.79 -15.15 -3.95
N GLU A 127 -24.26 -15.11 -5.19
CA GLU A 127 -24.02 -16.18 -6.17
C GLU A 127 -22.58 -16.08 -6.71
N ILE A 128 -21.60 -16.42 -5.87
CA ILE A 128 -20.17 -16.49 -6.20
C ILE A 128 -19.55 -17.77 -5.64
N ASP A 129 -18.54 -18.30 -6.33
CA ASP A 129 -17.70 -19.37 -5.77
C ASP A 129 -16.66 -18.76 -4.82
N HIS A 130 -17.00 -18.66 -3.52
CA HIS A 130 -16.12 -18.07 -2.50
C HIS A 130 -14.76 -18.77 -2.43
N VAL A 131 -14.73 -20.10 -2.55
CA VAL A 131 -13.47 -20.87 -2.51
C VAL A 131 -12.57 -20.45 -3.67
N ALA A 132 -13.11 -20.39 -4.89
CA ALA A 132 -12.34 -19.96 -6.05
C ALA A 132 -11.88 -18.49 -5.93
N VAL A 133 -12.74 -17.58 -5.47
CA VAL A 133 -12.40 -16.17 -5.31
C VAL A 133 -11.29 -16.00 -4.27
N ILE A 134 -11.40 -16.65 -3.10
CA ILE A 134 -10.37 -16.63 -2.05
C ILE A 134 -9.07 -17.22 -2.59
N ALA A 135 -9.10 -18.43 -3.17
CA ALA A 135 -7.92 -19.10 -3.69
C ALA A 135 -7.19 -18.25 -4.73
N SER A 136 -7.92 -17.63 -5.66
CA SER A 136 -7.35 -16.79 -6.69
C SER A 136 -6.79 -15.46 -6.14
N ALA A 137 -7.43 -14.89 -5.11
CA ALA A 137 -6.93 -13.69 -4.44
C ALA A 137 -5.64 -13.96 -3.64
N LEU A 138 -5.57 -15.09 -2.94
CA LEU A 138 -4.34 -15.53 -2.26
C LEU A 138 -3.23 -15.82 -3.26
N ASP A 139 -3.58 -16.38 -4.42
CA ASP A 139 -2.64 -16.66 -5.49
C ASP A 139 -2.09 -15.39 -6.16
N LEU A 140 -2.93 -14.35 -6.31
CA LEU A 140 -2.51 -12.99 -6.67
C LEU A 140 -1.53 -12.41 -5.65
N ASP A 141 -1.83 -12.54 -4.36
CA ASP A 141 -0.93 -12.06 -3.29
C ASP A 141 0.39 -12.84 -3.28
N ALA A 142 0.34 -14.16 -3.46
CA ALA A 142 1.50 -15.04 -3.41
C ALA A 142 2.52 -14.77 -4.52
N HIS A 143 2.07 -14.28 -5.68
CA HIS A 143 2.88 -14.13 -6.89
C HIS A 143 2.88 -12.70 -7.43
N PRO A 144 3.46 -11.72 -6.70
CA PRO A 144 3.72 -10.40 -7.26
C PRO A 144 4.78 -10.48 -8.39
N PRO A 145 4.91 -9.44 -9.23
CA PRO A 145 5.90 -9.42 -10.31
C PRO A 145 7.32 -9.72 -9.81
N GLY A 146 7.99 -10.66 -10.47
CA GLY A 146 9.36 -11.07 -10.13
C GLY A 146 9.48 -12.00 -8.92
N MET A 147 8.38 -12.54 -8.38
CA MET A 147 8.40 -13.52 -7.30
C MET A 147 8.91 -14.88 -7.76
N HIS A 148 9.65 -15.58 -6.89
CA HIS A 148 10.03 -16.98 -7.11
C HIS A 148 8.82 -17.91 -7.00
N PHE A 149 8.63 -18.80 -7.98
CA PHE A 149 7.54 -19.76 -7.98
C PHE A 149 7.93 -21.00 -7.17
N PHE A 150 7.48 -21.05 -5.91
CA PHE A 150 7.59 -22.24 -5.06
C PHE A 150 6.44 -23.21 -5.33
N ALA A 151 6.60 -24.47 -4.91
CA ALA A 151 5.51 -25.45 -4.93
C ALA A 151 4.26 -24.87 -4.24
N PRO A 152 3.10 -24.77 -4.93
CA PRO A 152 1.93 -24.06 -4.42
C PRO A 152 1.43 -24.57 -3.06
N GLN A 153 1.47 -25.88 -2.83
CA GLN A 153 1.07 -26.49 -1.56
C GLN A 153 1.96 -26.01 -0.40
N THR A 154 3.26 -25.90 -0.64
CA THR A 154 4.23 -25.38 0.34
C THR A 154 3.99 -23.90 0.60
N THR A 155 3.76 -23.11 -0.45
CA THR A 155 3.42 -21.68 -0.33
C THR A 155 2.15 -21.50 0.49
N PHE A 156 1.07 -22.20 0.15
CA PHE A 156 -0.19 -22.12 0.88
C PHE A 156 -0.03 -22.57 2.34
N GLY A 157 0.60 -23.73 2.55
CA GLY A 157 0.81 -24.31 3.87
C GLY A 157 1.58 -23.39 4.81
N LYS A 158 2.66 -22.76 4.32
CA LYS A 158 3.50 -21.88 5.13
C LYS A 158 2.94 -20.47 5.30
N THR A 159 2.18 -19.98 4.32
CA THR A 159 1.79 -18.55 4.28
C THR A 159 0.34 -18.30 4.67
N TYR A 160 -0.60 -19.16 4.27
CA TYR A 160 -2.04 -18.86 4.34
C TYR A 160 -2.84 -19.86 5.17
N ARG A 161 -2.42 -21.13 5.26
CA ARG A 161 -3.20 -22.22 5.89
C ARG A 161 -3.67 -21.87 7.30
N ALA A 162 -2.79 -21.30 8.12
CA ALA A 162 -3.14 -20.92 9.49
C ALA A 162 -4.34 -19.95 9.55
N ALA A 163 -4.34 -18.91 8.72
CA ALA A 163 -5.40 -17.92 8.69
C ALA A 163 -6.71 -18.47 8.11
N VAL A 164 -6.63 -19.28 7.04
CA VAL A 164 -7.83 -19.87 6.42
C VAL A 164 -8.47 -20.91 7.35
N SER A 165 -7.68 -21.78 7.99
CA SER A 165 -8.19 -22.75 8.97
C SER A 165 -8.77 -22.08 10.21
N GLN A 166 -8.24 -20.93 10.62
CA GLN A 166 -8.84 -20.16 11.70
C GLN A 166 -10.19 -19.56 11.29
N ALA A 167 -10.32 -19.05 10.05
CA ALA A 167 -11.59 -18.54 9.53
C ALA A 167 -12.63 -19.66 9.40
N GLU A 168 -12.24 -20.82 8.88
CA GLU A 168 -13.04 -22.05 8.82
C GLU A 168 -13.62 -22.41 10.20
N SER A 169 -12.77 -22.51 11.23
CA SER A 169 -13.21 -22.85 12.59
C SER A 169 -14.15 -21.81 13.19
N LEU A 170 -14.00 -20.53 12.86
CA LEU A 170 -14.84 -19.46 13.41
C LEU A 170 -16.19 -19.33 12.70
N LEU A 171 -16.27 -19.75 11.44
CA LEU A 171 -17.49 -19.74 10.63
C LEU A 171 -18.28 -21.06 10.71
N ASN A 172 -17.65 -22.14 11.19
CA ASN A 172 -18.16 -23.52 11.10
C ASN A 172 -18.35 -23.98 9.65
N GLU A 173 -17.41 -23.63 8.78
CA GLU A 173 -17.41 -23.97 7.35
C GLU A 173 -16.44 -25.13 7.07
N ASP A 174 -16.83 -26.34 7.47
CA ASP A 174 -15.97 -27.53 7.42
C ASP A 174 -15.39 -27.79 6.02
N GLY A 175 -14.07 -27.98 5.96
CA GLY A 175 -13.33 -28.28 4.73
C GLY A 175 -12.93 -27.05 3.92
N LEU A 176 -13.23 -25.82 4.37
CA LEU A 176 -12.89 -24.59 3.63
C LEU A 176 -11.38 -24.49 3.34
N SER A 177 -10.51 -24.73 4.33
CA SER A 177 -9.05 -24.58 4.16
C SER A 177 -8.48 -25.55 3.13
N ASP A 178 -8.96 -26.79 3.10
CA ASP A 178 -8.50 -27.79 2.14
C ASP A 178 -9.04 -27.53 0.73
N GLN A 179 -10.31 -27.09 0.61
CA GLN A 179 -10.89 -26.67 -0.66
C GLN A 179 -10.15 -25.46 -1.24
N VAL A 180 -9.83 -24.45 -0.42
CA VAL A 180 -9.05 -23.28 -0.83
C VAL A 180 -7.62 -23.71 -1.22
N CYS A 181 -6.98 -24.61 -0.46
CA CYS A 181 -5.65 -25.14 -0.79
C CYS A 181 -5.65 -25.85 -2.15
N GLN A 182 -6.67 -26.66 -2.43
CA GLN A 182 -6.82 -27.37 -3.70
C GLN A 182 -7.01 -26.40 -4.86
N LYS A 183 -7.91 -25.42 -4.73
CA LYS A 183 -8.14 -24.40 -5.76
C LYS A 183 -6.93 -23.49 -5.97
N PHE A 184 -6.25 -23.10 -4.89
CA PHE A 184 -5.02 -22.30 -4.97
C PHE A 184 -3.94 -23.03 -5.77
N THR A 185 -3.76 -24.32 -5.49
CA THR A 185 -2.82 -25.19 -6.18
C THR A 185 -3.18 -25.31 -7.66
N GLN A 186 -4.45 -25.60 -7.94
CA GLN A 186 -4.97 -25.70 -9.30
C GLN A 186 -4.68 -24.42 -10.09
N PHE A 187 -5.12 -23.26 -9.59
CA PHE A 187 -4.94 -21.98 -10.28
C PHE A 187 -3.46 -21.62 -10.46
N SER A 188 -2.63 -21.83 -9.44
CA SER A 188 -1.19 -21.54 -9.50
C SER A 188 -0.49 -22.32 -10.61
N LEU A 189 -0.81 -23.62 -10.74
CA LEU A 189 -0.21 -24.50 -11.74
C LEU A 189 -0.75 -24.23 -13.14
N GLU A 190 -2.06 -24.07 -13.30
CA GLU A 190 -2.70 -23.82 -14.60
C GLU A 190 -2.19 -22.54 -15.26
N ARG A 191 -1.93 -21.50 -14.47
CA ARG A 191 -1.42 -20.22 -14.98
C ARG A 191 0.10 -20.10 -14.95
N GLN A 192 0.84 -21.15 -14.57
CA GLN A 192 2.30 -21.03 -14.36
C GLN A 192 2.97 -20.42 -15.60
N GLY A 193 3.80 -19.39 -15.39
CA GLY A 193 4.42 -18.61 -16.48
C GLY A 193 3.55 -17.46 -17.02
N ALA A 194 2.29 -17.36 -16.62
CA ALA A 194 1.39 -16.25 -16.91
C ALA A 194 1.11 -15.37 -15.66
N SER A 195 0.53 -14.19 -15.91
CA SER A 195 0.23 -13.20 -14.88
C SER A 195 -0.88 -13.66 -13.93
N SER A 196 -0.57 -13.74 -12.63
CA SER A 196 -1.55 -13.96 -11.55
C SER A 196 -2.67 -12.93 -11.56
N ALA A 197 -2.31 -11.65 -11.75
CA ALA A 197 -3.26 -10.55 -11.87
C ALA A 197 -4.27 -10.75 -13.00
N HIS A 198 -3.81 -11.08 -14.21
CA HIS A 198 -4.73 -11.30 -15.34
C HIS A 198 -5.64 -12.50 -15.11
N ALA A 199 -5.11 -13.60 -14.57
CA ALA A 199 -5.92 -14.78 -14.24
C ALA A 199 -7.00 -14.44 -13.19
N HIS A 200 -6.62 -13.71 -12.15
CA HIS A 200 -7.52 -13.30 -11.08
C HIS A 200 -8.61 -12.32 -11.55
N LEU A 201 -8.25 -11.29 -12.31
CA LEU A 201 -9.22 -10.32 -12.84
C LEU A 201 -10.22 -10.99 -13.80
N ARG A 202 -9.80 -11.99 -14.56
CA ARG A 202 -10.68 -12.79 -15.41
C ARG A 202 -11.64 -13.68 -14.61
N LEU A 203 -11.24 -14.14 -13.42
CA LEU A 203 -12.14 -14.84 -12.53
C LEU A 203 -13.19 -13.87 -11.97
N LEU A 204 -12.76 -12.71 -11.46
CA LEU A 204 -13.67 -11.70 -10.91
C LEU A 204 -14.69 -11.20 -11.94
N SER A 205 -14.29 -11.08 -13.21
CA SER A 205 -15.19 -10.60 -14.26
C SER A 205 -16.39 -11.52 -14.52
N LYS A 206 -16.31 -12.81 -14.12
CA LYS A 206 -17.45 -13.75 -14.22
C LYS A 206 -18.59 -13.39 -13.27
N TYR A 207 -18.30 -12.70 -12.18
CA TYR A 207 -19.27 -12.35 -11.13
C TYR A 207 -19.66 -10.87 -11.16
N GLN A 208 -19.49 -10.19 -12.31
CA GLN A 208 -19.75 -8.75 -12.46
C GLN A 208 -21.15 -8.32 -12.06
N ALA A 209 -22.16 -9.16 -12.31
CA ALA A 209 -23.54 -8.88 -11.90
C ALA A 209 -23.64 -8.85 -10.37
N THR A 210 -23.17 -9.91 -9.71
CA THR A 210 -23.18 -10.06 -8.25
C THR A 210 -22.40 -8.95 -7.56
N TRP A 211 -21.22 -8.56 -8.07
CA TRP A 211 -20.42 -7.50 -7.47
C TRP A 211 -21.11 -6.14 -7.41
N ARG A 212 -22.13 -5.87 -8.23
CA ARG A 212 -22.86 -4.58 -8.21
C ARG A 212 -23.55 -4.33 -6.86
N ASP A 213 -23.92 -5.39 -6.16
CA ASP A 213 -24.64 -5.32 -4.89
C ASP A 213 -23.70 -5.26 -3.67
N TYR A 214 -22.38 -5.45 -3.88
CA TYR A 214 -21.37 -5.48 -2.82
C TYR A 214 -20.29 -4.41 -3.04
N ALA A 215 -20.60 -3.17 -2.67
CA ALA A 215 -19.66 -2.04 -2.74
C ALA A 215 -19.21 -1.49 -1.37
N GLU A 216 -19.93 -1.84 -0.30
CA GLU A 216 -19.68 -1.32 1.05
C GLU A 216 -18.68 -2.21 1.82
N GLY A 217 -17.72 -1.58 2.49
CA GLY A 217 -16.77 -2.27 3.36
C GLY A 217 -15.38 -1.63 3.43
N ASN A 218 -14.61 -2.02 4.44
CA ASN A 218 -13.20 -1.64 4.62
C ASN A 218 -12.23 -2.70 4.08
N LEU A 219 -12.67 -3.47 3.09
CA LEU A 219 -11.91 -4.55 2.45
C LEU A 219 -11.86 -4.31 0.94
N CYS A 220 -10.68 -4.44 0.34
CA CYS A 220 -10.55 -4.44 -1.11
C CYS A 220 -11.03 -5.81 -1.64
N PHE A 221 -12.22 -5.88 -2.25
CA PHE A 221 -12.79 -7.14 -2.77
C PHE A 221 -12.04 -7.72 -3.98
N VAL A 222 -11.09 -6.98 -4.56
CA VAL A 222 -10.16 -7.56 -5.54
C VAL A 222 -9.16 -8.46 -4.81
N CYS A 223 -8.29 -7.91 -3.96
CA CYS A 223 -7.23 -8.73 -3.35
C CYS A 223 -7.62 -9.50 -2.09
N LEU A 224 -8.72 -9.14 -1.40
CA LEU A 224 -9.13 -9.66 -0.08
C LEU A 224 -8.08 -9.53 1.05
N VAL A 225 -6.98 -8.84 0.78
CA VAL A 225 -5.77 -8.84 1.60
C VAL A 225 -5.50 -7.47 2.20
N ARG A 226 -5.73 -6.39 1.45
CA ARG A 226 -5.40 -5.02 1.85
C ARG A 226 -6.64 -4.16 2.08
N PRO A 227 -6.60 -3.20 3.02
CA PRO A 227 -7.65 -2.20 3.13
C PRO A 227 -7.66 -1.31 1.88
N PRO A 228 -8.83 -0.86 1.41
CA PRO A 228 -8.91 -0.01 0.25
C PRO A 228 -8.70 1.46 0.61
N SER A 229 -8.04 2.19 -0.30
CA SER A 229 -7.69 3.61 -0.19
C SER A 229 -8.47 4.46 -1.21
N THR A 230 -8.78 3.89 -2.36
CA THR A 230 -9.42 4.59 -3.48
C THR A 230 -10.86 4.12 -3.65
N THR A 231 -11.78 5.05 -3.86
CA THR A 231 -13.19 4.76 -4.17
C THR A 231 -13.48 5.16 -5.61
N LEU A 232 -13.95 4.21 -6.42
CA LEU A 232 -14.33 4.44 -7.82
C LEU A 232 -15.72 5.09 -7.91
N ASP A 233 -16.10 5.55 -9.11
CA ASP A 233 -17.42 6.18 -9.35
C ASP A 233 -18.60 5.22 -9.13
N CYS A 234 -18.35 3.91 -9.20
CA CYS A 234 -19.32 2.87 -8.87
C CYS A 234 -19.37 2.49 -7.38
N HIS A 235 -18.69 3.25 -6.52
CA HIS A 235 -18.53 3.02 -5.08
C HIS A 235 -17.68 1.82 -4.67
N HIS A 236 -17.28 0.94 -5.59
CA HIS A 236 -16.26 -0.07 -5.29
C HIS A 236 -14.95 0.57 -4.84
N ARG A 237 -14.33 -0.03 -3.83
CA ARG A 237 -13.11 0.49 -3.21
C ARG A 237 -11.93 -0.44 -3.50
N LEU A 238 -10.81 0.13 -3.95
CA LEU A 238 -9.58 -0.58 -4.28
C LEU A 238 -8.44 -0.12 -3.37
N CYS A 239 -7.52 -1.04 -3.05
CA CYS A 239 -6.23 -0.68 -2.44
C CYS A 239 -5.26 -0.18 -3.52
N ASP A 240 -4.23 0.57 -3.11
CA ASP A 240 -3.22 1.13 -4.02
C ASP A 240 -2.60 0.09 -4.94
N ALA A 241 -2.29 -1.09 -4.41
CA ALA A 241 -1.73 -2.18 -5.20
C ALA A 241 -2.71 -2.67 -6.28
N CYS A 242 -4.01 -2.76 -5.98
CA CYS A 242 -5.02 -3.15 -6.97
C CYS A 242 -5.26 -2.03 -7.99
N VAL A 243 -5.16 -0.77 -7.61
CA VAL A 243 -5.17 0.36 -8.57
C VAL A 243 -4.00 0.23 -9.53
N MET A 244 -2.79 -0.04 -9.03
CA MET A 244 -1.59 -0.27 -9.85
C MET A 244 -1.75 -1.49 -10.77
N ILE A 245 -2.43 -2.55 -10.32
CA ILE A 245 -2.65 -3.77 -11.11
C ILE A 245 -3.70 -3.54 -12.22
N CYS A 246 -4.77 -2.82 -11.91
CA CYS A 246 -5.92 -2.66 -12.82
C CYS A 246 -5.79 -1.43 -13.73
N GLY A 247 -4.92 -0.49 -13.38
CA GLY A 247 -4.77 0.78 -14.08
C GLY A 247 -3.54 0.85 -14.98
N SER A 248 -3.53 1.87 -15.82
CA SER A 248 -2.40 2.23 -16.69
C SER A 248 -1.91 3.63 -16.35
N ARG A 249 -0.60 3.85 -16.50
CA ARG A 249 0.01 5.18 -16.44
C ARG A 249 0.24 5.69 -17.86
N GLU A 250 0.05 7.00 -18.06
CA GLU A 250 0.38 7.66 -19.33
C GLU A 250 1.91 7.66 -19.57
N SER A 251 2.69 7.80 -18.51
CA SER A 251 4.15 7.72 -18.52
C SER A 251 4.68 7.08 -17.23
N PRO A 252 5.91 6.53 -17.22
CA PRO A 252 6.50 5.92 -16.02
C PRO A 252 6.54 6.87 -14.80
N ASP A 253 6.76 8.16 -15.07
CA ASP A 253 6.92 9.23 -14.08
C ASP A 253 5.61 9.90 -13.68
N SER A 254 4.49 9.60 -14.37
CA SER A 254 3.20 10.20 -14.01
C SER A 254 2.76 9.70 -12.62
N PRO A 255 2.38 10.62 -11.71
CA PRO A 255 1.77 10.25 -10.43
C PRO A 255 0.32 9.77 -10.60
N SER A 256 -0.30 10.05 -11.76
CA SER A 256 -1.68 9.68 -12.04
C SER A 256 -1.79 8.32 -12.70
N ILE A 257 -2.79 7.57 -12.25
CA ILE A 257 -3.14 6.25 -12.76
C ILE A 257 -4.57 6.30 -13.26
N GLN A 258 -4.76 5.78 -14.46
CA GLN A 258 -6.08 5.65 -15.07
C GLN A 258 -6.59 4.23 -14.91
N VAL A 259 -7.67 4.07 -14.14
CA VAL A 259 -8.45 2.83 -14.09
C VAL A 259 -9.73 3.09 -14.90
N LEU A 260 -9.80 2.61 -16.14
CA LEU A 260 -10.91 2.93 -17.07
C LEU A 260 -12.25 2.27 -16.68
N SER A 261 -12.17 1.11 -16.03
CA SER A 261 -13.34 0.32 -15.63
C SER A 261 -13.08 -0.40 -14.31
N CYS A 262 -14.11 -0.50 -13.48
CA CYS A 262 -14.05 -1.24 -12.23
C CYS A 262 -13.78 -2.73 -12.49
N PRO A 263 -12.75 -3.34 -11.88
CA PRO A 263 -12.45 -4.77 -12.06
C PRO A 263 -13.52 -5.70 -11.50
N LEU A 264 -14.40 -5.20 -10.62
CA LEU A 264 -15.46 -5.98 -9.98
C LEU A 264 -16.76 -5.93 -10.80
N CYS A 265 -17.35 -4.75 -11.01
CA CYS A 265 -18.66 -4.64 -11.67
C CYS A 265 -18.63 -4.19 -13.15
N GLY A 266 -17.45 -3.85 -13.68
CA GLY A 266 -17.28 -3.40 -15.07
C GLY A 266 -17.71 -1.97 -15.38
N LYS A 267 -18.30 -1.23 -14.42
CA LYS A 267 -18.70 0.17 -14.63
C LYS A 267 -17.48 1.07 -14.91
N HIS A 268 -17.63 2.02 -15.81
CA HIS A 268 -16.59 2.99 -16.15
C HIS A 268 -16.23 3.91 -14.98
N HIS A 269 -14.96 4.28 -14.89
CA HIS A 269 -14.47 5.31 -13.99
C HIS A 269 -13.77 6.39 -14.81
N ARG A 270 -14.17 7.64 -14.60
CA ARG A 270 -13.73 8.77 -15.45
C ARG A 270 -12.58 9.57 -14.85
N ARG A 271 -12.41 9.51 -13.52
CA ARG A 271 -11.42 10.31 -12.80
C ARG A 271 -10.05 9.64 -12.84
N GLN A 272 -9.00 10.45 -12.87
CA GLN A 272 -7.65 9.96 -12.63
C GLN A 272 -7.47 9.69 -11.13
N ILE A 273 -6.73 8.64 -10.80
CA ILE A 273 -6.40 8.29 -9.43
C ILE A 273 -4.96 8.71 -9.16
N LEU A 274 -4.76 9.57 -8.17
CA LEU A 274 -3.45 9.97 -7.69
C LEU A 274 -3.08 9.06 -6.52
N LEU A 275 -2.06 8.22 -6.70
CA LEU A 275 -1.53 7.43 -5.60
C LEU A 275 -0.39 8.17 -4.93
N GLN A 276 -0.35 8.09 -3.60
CA GLN A 276 0.81 8.57 -2.87
C GLN A 276 2.02 7.66 -3.17
N PRO A 277 3.20 8.24 -3.43
CA PRO A 277 4.41 7.44 -3.55
C PRO A 277 4.63 6.60 -2.29
N PRO A 278 5.12 5.35 -2.38
CA PRO A 278 5.41 4.52 -1.21
C PRO A 278 6.43 5.11 -0.24
N THR A 279 7.22 6.09 -0.70
CA THR A 279 8.20 6.84 0.11
C THR A 279 7.61 8.11 0.72
N SER A 280 6.37 8.46 0.39
CA SER A 280 5.69 9.60 1.00
C SER A 280 5.36 9.21 2.44
N GLY A 281 6.02 9.85 3.40
CA GLY A 281 5.58 9.79 4.80
C GLY A 281 4.23 10.50 4.96
N ASN A 282 3.56 10.26 6.08
CA ASN A 282 2.35 11.01 6.44
C ASN A 282 2.73 12.47 6.69
N ARG A 283 2.15 13.38 5.91
CA ARG A 283 2.31 14.83 6.04
C ARG A 283 1.22 15.35 6.96
N VAL A 284 1.50 15.40 8.25
CA VAL A 284 0.53 15.82 9.26
C VAL A 284 0.78 17.27 9.67
N LEU A 285 -0.26 18.09 9.64
CA LEU A 285 -0.23 19.46 10.15
C LEU A 285 -1.13 19.58 11.39
N GLU A 286 -0.55 19.90 12.53
CA GLU A 286 -1.32 20.25 13.72
C GLU A 286 -1.35 21.76 13.92
N LEU A 287 -2.56 22.32 14.00
CA LEU A 287 -2.85 23.72 14.27
C LEU A 287 -3.45 23.83 15.67
N GLY A 288 -2.58 24.01 16.65
CA GLY A 288 -2.96 24.24 18.05
C GLY A 288 -2.80 25.71 18.48
N GLY A 289 -3.50 26.09 19.54
CA GLY A 289 -3.25 27.37 20.22
C GLY A 289 -4.51 28.11 20.66
N ALA A 290 -4.32 29.15 21.47
CA ALA A 290 -5.38 30.04 21.94
C ALA A 290 -5.72 31.14 20.92
N SER A 291 -6.92 31.70 21.07
CA SER A 291 -7.51 32.80 20.30
C SER A 291 -6.60 33.94 19.88
N LYS A 292 -5.80 34.42 20.83
CA LYS A 292 -4.88 35.53 20.64
C LYS A 292 -3.84 35.28 19.55
N TYR A 293 -3.61 34.01 19.18
CA TYR A 293 -2.62 33.60 18.18
C TYR A 293 -3.17 33.45 16.75
N LYS A 294 -4.40 33.92 16.48
CA LYS A 294 -5.05 33.72 15.17
C LYS A 294 -4.30 34.39 14.00
N TRP A 295 -3.64 35.52 14.25
CA TRP A 295 -2.85 36.23 13.25
C TRP A 295 -1.48 35.59 13.04
N GLU A 296 -0.88 35.10 14.10
CA GLU A 296 0.36 34.33 14.10
C GLU A 296 0.18 33.02 13.33
N MET A 297 -0.96 32.35 13.50
CA MET A 297 -1.30 31.14 12.75
C MET A 297 -1.49 31.43 11.25
N LEU A 298 -2.14 32.53 10.88
CA LEU A 298 -2.20 32.97 9.48
C LEU A 298 -0.79 33.21 8.92
N LYS A 299 0.06 33.90 9.68
CA LYS A 299 1.45 34.17 9.28
C LYS A 299 2.23 32.87 9.08
N PHE A 300 2.11 31.93 10.02
CA PHE A 300 2.70 30.60 9.92
C PHE A 300 2.24 29.86 8.65
N LEU A 301 0.93 29.83 8.36
CA LEU A 301 0.42 29.17 7.15
C LEU A 301 0.95 29.83 5.87
N LYS A 302 1.09 31.16 5.84
CA LYS A 302 1.72 31.89 4.72
C LYS A 302 3.20 31.54 4.57
N GLU A 303 3.94 31.45 5.67
CA GLU A 303 5.35 31.07 5.67
C GLU A 303 5.54 29.62 5.20
N VAL A 304 4.69 28.69 5.66
CA VAL A 304 4.67 27.31 5.19
C VAL A 304 4.38 27.24 3.69
N GLN A 305 3.34 27.92 3.20
CA GLN A 305 3.00 27.94 1.78
C GLN A 305 4.16 28.51 0.94
N SER A 306 4.80 29.58 1.43
CA SER A 306 5.95 30.19 0.76
C SER A 306 7.19 29.30 0.78
N ALA A 307 7.44 28.58 1.87
CA ALA A 307 8.59 27.69 2.02
C ALA A 307 8.45 26.43 1.16
N ILE A 308 7.23 25.91 1.00
CA ILE A 308 6.93 24.82 0.07
C ILE A 308 7.20 25.27 -1.37
N GLY A 309 6.76 26.47 -1.74
CA GLY A 309 7.12 27.10 -3.02
C GLY A 309 6.60 26.38 -4.27
N LEU A 310 5.64 25.46 -4.11
CA LEU A 310 5.01 24.73 -5.22
C LEU A 310 3.69 25.41 -5.62
N PRO A 311 3.33 25.41 -6.92
CA PRO A 311 2.09 25.99 -7.43
C PRO A 311 0.89 25.06 -7.19
N VAL A 312 0.79 24.51 -5.98
CA VAL A 312 -0.24 23.55 -5.56
C VAL A 312 -0.92 24.11 -4.31
N PRO A 313 -2.27 24.05 -4.21
CA PRO A 313 -2.99 24.56 -3.04
C PRO A 313 -2.48 24.01 -1.71
N LEU A 314 -2.50 24.84 -0.66
CA LEU A 314 -1.93 24.51 0.66
C LEU A 314 -2.48 23.19 1.22
N GLN A 315 -3.77 22.93 0.98
CA GLN A 315 -4.48 21.75 1.44
C GLN A 315 -4.00 20.43 0.82
N GLU A 316 -3.39 20.44 -0.36
CA GLU A 316 -2.91 19.20 -1.01
C GLU A 316 -1.54 18.74 -0.48
N HIS A 317 -0.88 19.58 0.32
CA HIS A 317 0.42 19.27 0.92
C HIS A 317 0.32 18.42 2.19
N PHE A 318 -0.88 18.21 2.73
CA PHE A 318 -1.08 17.51 4.00
C PHE A 318 -2.11 16.39 3.87
N ASP A 319 -1.83 15.26 4.50
CA ASP A 319 -2.67 14.06 4.50
C ASP A 319 -3.66 14.04 5.66
N LEU A 320 -3.28 14.71 6.76
CA LEU A 320 -4.10 14.90 7.94
C LEU A 320 -3.81 16.29 8.51
N VAL A 321 -4.88 17.05 8.72
CA VAL A 321 -4.80 18.33 9.42
C VAL A 321 -5.62 18.25 10.69
N ILE A 322 -4.99 18.56 11.82
CA ILE A 322 -5.58 18.49 13.14
C ILE A 322 -5.71 19.91 13.66
N GLY A 323 -6.94 20.36 13.93
CA GLY A 323 -7.17 21.58 14.67
C GLY A 323 -7.34 21.23 16.15
N SER A 324 -6.37 21.57 17.00
CA SER A 324 -6.44 21.30 18.44
C SER A 324 -6.75 22.56 19.24
N GLY A 325 -7.50 22.41 20.32
CA GLY A 325 -7.78 23.46 21.29
C GLY A 325 -7.61 22.92 22.71
N ILE A 326 -6.98 23.70 23.60
CA ILE A 326 -6.88 23.35 25.01
C ILE A 326 -8.13 23.87 25.72
N GLY A 327 -9.02 22.96 26.11
CA GLY A 327 -10.17 23.30 26.96
C GLY A 327 -9.91 22.94 28.41
N MET A 328 -9.40 23.88 29.23
CA MET A 328 -9.62 23.82 30.69
C MET A 328 -9.26 25.13 31.40
N SER A 329 -10.25 25.78 32.00
CA SER A 329 -10.15 26.29 33.36
C SER A 329 -11.55 26.42 33.98
N PRO A 330 -11.89 25.64 35.02
CA PRO A 330 -13.18 25.76 35.73
C PRO A 330 -13.29 27.03 36.59
N THR A 331 -12.23 27.85 36.68
CA THR A 331 -12.10 28.87 37.74
C THR A 331 -12.02 30.32 37.27
N LEU A 332 -12.18 30.63 35.97
CA LEU A 332 -12.17 32.02 35.51
C LEU A 332 -13.36 32.34 34.59
N SER A 333 -14.33 33.00 35.21
CA SER A 333 -15.40 33.77 34.59
C SER A 333 -14.90 34.68 33.45
N ASN A 334 -15.61 34.64 32.31
CA ASN A 334 -15.72 35.70 31.30
C ASN A 334 -14.50 36.08 30.42
N ARG A 335 -13.70 35.13 29.92
CA ARG A 335 -12.94 35.37 28.68
C ARG A 335 -13.01 34.22 27.67
N ALA A 336 -13.44 34.63 26.49
CA ALA A 336 -13.63 33.88 25.25
C ALA A 336 -12.41 33.02 24.86
N LEU A 337 -12.64 31.72 24.63
CA LEU A 337 -11.69 30.75 24.07
C LEU A 337 -11.97 30.58 22.57
N THR A 338 -11.25 31.30 21.73
CA THR A 338 -11.31 31.14 20.27
C THR A 338 -10.36 30.03 19.84
N TYR A 339 -10.79 29.21 18.90
CA TYR A 339 -10.08 28.03 18.41
C TYR A 339 -9.61 28.30 16.97
N PRO A 340 -8.52 29.07 16.77
CA PRO A 340 -8.09 29.47 15.43
C PRO A 340 -7.75 28.27 14.55
N GLY A 341 -7.19 27.20 15.12
CA GLY A 341 -6.89 25.98 14.38
C GLY A 341 -8.12 25.37 13.73
N LEU A 342 -9.25 25.35 14.45
CA LEU A 342 -10.51 24.81 13.91
C LEU A 342 -11.06 25.67 12.77
N PHE A 343 -10.94 27.00 12.87
CA PHE A 343 -11.34 27.93 11.81
C PHE A 343 -10.54 27.69 10.52
N PHE A 344 -9.21 27.55 10.62
CA PHE A 344 -8.38 27.30 9.43
C PHE A 344 -8.58 25.90 8.86
N VAL A 345 -8.77 24.88 9.69
CA VAL A 345 -9.16 23.53 9.23
C VAL A 345 -10.46 23.59 8.43
N GLN A 346 -11.49 24.24 8.96
CA GLN A 346 -12.77 24.37 8.25
C GLN A 346 -12.60 25.14 6.93
N THR A 347 -12.00 26.33 6.99
CA THR A 347 -11.98 27.22 5.83
C THR A 347 -10.97 26.81 4.76
N VAL A 348 -9.69 26.67 5.11
CA VAL A 348 -8.63 26.38 4.13
C VAL A 348 -8.72 24.94 3.65
N PHE A 349 -8.85 23.98 4.58
CA PHE A 349 -8.67 22.57 4.27
C PHE A 349 -9.97 21.84 3.89
N LEU A 350 -11.14 22.30 4.35
CA LEU A 350 -12.43 21.70 3.99
C LEU A 350 -13.22 22.50 2.96
N GLU A 351 -13.24 23.84 3.06
CA GLU A 351 -13.93 24.72 2.10
C GLU A 351 -13.02 25.21 0.96
N GLY A 352 -11.70 24.95 1.02
CA GLY A 352 -10.77 25.35 -0.03
C GLY A 352 -10.52 26.87 -0.12
N TRP A 353 -10.76 27.62 0.97
CA TRP A 353 -10.53 29.05 1.00
C TRP A 353 -9.04 29.38 0.84
N ASN A 354 -8.73 30.47 0.15
CA ASN A 354 -7.37 30.97 0.13
C ASN A 354 -7.06 31.74 1.44
N LEU A 355 -5.77 31.90 1.77
CA LEU A 355 -5.37 32.57 3.01
C LEU A 355 -5.77 34.05 3.09
N SER A 356 -6.02 34.71 1.94
CA SER A 356 -6.50 36.09 1.89
C SER A 356 -7.97 36.19 2.29
N ASP A 357 -8.80 35.23 1.87
CA ASP A 357 -10.20 35.12 2.28
C ASP A 357 -10.29 34.89 3.79
N CYS A 358 -9.49 33.96 4.31
CA CYS A 358 -9.39 33.75 5.76
C CYS A 358 -8.97 35.04 6.48
N GLN A 359 -7.99 35.76 5.96
CA GLN A 359 -7.52 37.03 6.54
C GLN A 359 -8.64 38.07 6.63
N TYR A 360 -9.51 38.18 5.63
CA TYR A 360 -10.64 39.10 5.64
C TYR A 360 -11.62 38.81 6.79
N HIS A 361 -11.86 37.52 7.08
CA HIS A 361 -12.79 37.08 8.11
C HIS A 361 -12.20 37.07 9.52
N LEU A 362 -10.87 36.96 9.69
CA LEU A 362 -10.20 36.85 11.00
C LEU A 362 -10.56 37.95 11.99
N LYS A 363 -10.84 39.18 11.53
CA LYS A 363 -11.27 40.30 12.39
C LYS A 363 -12.59 40.02 13.12
N ASN A 364 -13.48 39.23 12.49
CA ASN A 364 -14.81 38.89 12.97
C ASN A 364 -14.90 37.46 13.53
N VAL A 365 -13.81 36.69 13.47
CA VAL A 365 -13.75 35.35 14.08
C VAL A 365 -13.74 35.49 15.60
N GLY A 366 -14.83 35.04 16.20
CA GLY A 366 -15.00 34.82 17.64
C GLY A 366 -14.91 33.35 17.98
N ASP A 367 -15.28 33.02 19.22
CA ASP A 367 -15.28 31.64 19.70
C ASP A 367 -16.26 30.76 18.92
N PRO A 368 -15.90 29.51 18.62
CA PRO A 368 -16.81 28.56 18.02
C PRO A 368 -17.96 28.27 18.98
N GLU A 369 -19.16 28.66 18.60
CA GLU A 369 -20.40 28.26 19.25
C GLU A 369 -20.89 26.97 18.60
N VAL A 370 -21.11 25.94 19.41
CA VAL A 370 -21.54 24.61 18.96
C VAL A 370 -23.00 24.39 19.34
N ASP A 371 -23.90 24.47 18.36
CA ASP A 371 -25.29 24.05 18.54
C ASP A 371 -25.39 22.54 18.31
N ARG A 372 -25.45 21.79 19.41
CA ARG A 372 -25.57 20.32 19.38
C ARG A 372 -26.93 19.83 18.89
N LYS A 373 -27.99 20.63 19.00
CA LYS A 373 -29.34 20.24 18.58
C LYS A 373 -29.49 20.33 17.07
N GLN A 374 -28.91 21.38 16.49
CA GLN A 374 -28.95 21.61 15.04
C GLN A 374 -27.71 21.08 14.32
N SER A 375 -26.74 20.52 15.06
CA SER A 375 -25.44 20.11 14.55
C SER A 375 -24.77 21.24 13.77
N LEU A 376 -24.67 22.44 14.36
CA LEU A 376 -23.98 23.59 13.76
C LEU A 376 -22.75 24.01 14.58
N VAL A 377 -21.72 24.48 13.88
CA VAL A 377 -20.60 25.25 14.46
C VAL A 377 -20.63 26.66 13.88
N SER A 378 -20.48 27.69 14.72
CA SER A 378 -20.44 29.08 14.29
C SER A 378 -19.22 29.81 14.84
N PHE A 379 -18.43 30.44 13.97
CA PHE A 379 -17.24 31.22 14.35
C PHE A 379 -17.50 32.74 14.37
N GLY A 380 -18.76 33.16 14.21
CA GLY A 380 -19.17 34.55 14.12
C GLY A 380 -20.33 34.73 13.14
N LYS A 381 -20.77 35.99 12.94
CA LYS A 381 -21.83 36.29 11.97
C LYS A 381 -21.43 35.82 10.58
N ASN A 382 -22.30 35.02 9.96
CA ASN A 382 -22.15 34.45 8.62
C ASN A 382 -20.98 33.45 8.46
N LEU A 383 -20.50 32.88 9.57
CA LEU A 383 -19.45 31.85 9.57
C LEU A 383 -19.99 30.61 10.29
N THR A 384 -21.00 29.98 9.71
CA THR A 384 -21.72 28.85 10.33
C THR A 384 -21.74 27.64 9.40
N TRP A 385 -21.36 26.47 9.91
CA TRP A 385 -21.25 25.21 9.16
C TRP A 385 -22.02 24.08 9.84
N LYS A 386 -22.48 23.11 9.06
CA LYS A 386 -23.06 21.86 9.57
C LYS A 386 -21.96 20.90 10.01
N MET A 387 -22.11 20.33 11.19
CA MET A 387 -21.30 19.25 11.70
C MET A 387 -21.93 17.92 11.26
N GLY A 388 -21.13 17.04 10.67
CA GLY A 388 -21.58 15.75 10.15
C GLY A 388 -21.91 14.75 11.26
N ARG A 389 -20.91 14.35 12.05
CA ARG A 389 -21.07 13.38 13.16
C ARG A 389 -20.20 13.73 14.36
N THR A 390 -20.70 13.42 15.56
CA THR A 390 -19.92 13.43 16.80
C THR A 390 -19.60 11.99 17.21
N ALA A 391 -18.32 11.64 17.34
CA ALA A 391 -17.91 10.37 17.91
C ALA A 391 -17.38 10.58 19.34
N ASN A 392 -17.95 9.85 20.31
CA ASN A 392 -17.45 9.81 21.67
C ASN A 392 -16.40 8.71 21.79
N CYS A 393 -15.16 9.08 22.08
CA CYS A 393 -14.10 8.13 22.35
C CYS A 393 -13.80 8.10 23.85
N LYS A 394 -14.25 7.04 24.53
CA LYS A 394 -13.94 6.71 25.93
C LYS A 394 -14.13 7.84 26.95
N GLY A 395 -15.09 8.74 26.74
CA GLY A 395 -15.52 9.72 27.74
C GLY A 395 -14.68 11.00 27.86
N THR A 396 -13.61 11.18 27.07
CA THR A 396 -12.74 12.37 27.14
C THR A 396 -12.53 13.10 25.82
N HIS A 397 -12.82 12.48 24.67
CA HIS A 397 -12.60 13.11 23.36
C HIS A 397 -13.88 13.11 22.52
N LEU A 398 -14.32 14.32 22.14
CA LEU A 398 -15.34 14.56 21.13
C LEU A 398 -14.64 14.81 19.79
N VAL A 399 -14.87 13.92 18.82
CA VAL A 399 -14.42 14.12 17.44
C VAL A 399 -15.57 14.70 16.64
N PHE A 400 -15.36 15.88 16.07
CA PHE A 400 -16.29 16.50 15.12
C PHE A 400 -15.83 16.19 13.70
N ILE A 401 -16.68 15.53 12.93
CA ILE A 401 -16.48 15.37 11.49
C ILE A 401 -17.17 16.55 10.82
N PHE A 402 -16.38 17.46 10.26
CA PHE A 402 -16.91 18.59 9.51
C PHE A 402 -17.06 18.22 8.03
N GLU A 403 -18.20 18.56 7.45
CA GLU A 403 -18.48 18.39 6.02
C GLU A 403 -18.37 19.77 5.37
N GLY A 404 -17.56 19.90 4.31
CA GLY A 404 -17.51 21.15 3.54
C GLY A 404 -18.83 21.39 2.79
N HIS A 405 -19.20 22.63 2.50
CA HIS A 405 -20.46 22.92 1.79
C HIS A 405 -20.57 22.17 0.45
N HIS A 406 -19.44 22.03 -0.28
CA HIS A 406 -19.35 21.26 -1.53
C HIS A 406 -19.49 19.74 -1.38
N SER A 407 -19.57 19.21 -0.15
CA SER A 407 -19.82 17.79 0.13
C SER A 407 -21.29 17.50 0.43
N VAL A 408 -22.06 18.51 0.85
CA VAL A 408 -23.50 18.41 1.13
C VAL A 408 -24.33 18.44 -0.17
N GLU A 409 -23.92 19.27 -1.15
CA GLU A 409 -24.56 19.33 -2.48
C GLU A 409 -24.47 17.98 -3.21
N ARG A 410 -23.35 17.24 -3.04
CA ARG A 410 -23.12 15.91 -3.64
C ARG A 410 -23.94 14.75 -3.08
N ARG A 411 -24.68 14.94 -1.98
CA ARG A 411 -25.65 13.95 -1.45
C ARG A 411 -27.09 14.27 -1.84
N SER A 412 -27.31 15.41 -2.51
CA SER A 412 -28.63 15.94 -2.88
C SER A 412 -28.99 15.65 -4.34
N GLU A 413 -28.06 15.08 -5.11
CA GLU A 413 -28.20 14.53 -6.46
C GLU A 413 -27.95 13.02 -6.41
#